data_AF-A0A380LNH0-F1
#
_entry.id   AF-A0A380LNH0-F1
#
_cell.length_a   1.000
_cell.length_b   1.000
_cell.length_c   1.000
_cell.angle_alpha   90.00
_cell.angle_beta   90.00
_cell.angle_gamma   90.00
#
_symmetry.space_group_name_H-M   'P 1'
#
loop_
_entity.id
_entity.type
_entity.pdbx_description
1 polymer ?
#
loop_
_entity_poly.entity_id
_entity_poly.type
_entity_poly.pdbx_seq_one_letter_code
_entity_poly.pdbx_strand_id
1 'polypeptide(L)'
;MLLQWSAPEYMPHSFQVSGLSGTVGHKQTGNCFDLTKQVADGFVGMQELSKGLFLVQSEMAFKRETELYEEYPERKVFQLSFCMNGICEWDYRQKQGEHYQLSPTQCSLQCGTFSQCVSHFGSEQPYHTLSISLEEGRFSSLTEDLEAAHLIRRDDKICTHVFSTTPEIRLVLQQLLDCPPERKLRKLYLEGKVLELLSLFCDEAIGKQKNTKDISREDYRCLMKAREIIDNHFLHTLTIAQIAEQCFLSETKLKQGFKICFNCTVYEYIVEKRMEMAYRLLQSGKYKVKDVVWMVGYTNASHFIDAFKKRYGVTPGEI
;
A
#
# COMPACT_ATOMS: atom_id res chain seq x y z
N MET A 1 -14.46 8.22 -16.25
CA MET A 1 -14.22 7.03 -15.42
C MET A 1 -15.38 6.86 -14.45
N LEU A 2 -15.97 5.66 -14.37
CA LEU A 2 -17.10 5.38 -13.48
C LEU A 2 -16.62 4.63 -12.23
N LEU A 3 -16.88 5.15 -11.04
CA LEU A 3 -16.66 4.44 -9.78
C LEU A 3 -18.01 4.05 -9.20
N GLN A 4 -18.22 2.77 -8.92
CA GLN A 4 -19.50 2.22 -8.48
C GLN A 4 -19.34 1.34 -7.24
N TRP A 5 -20.16 1.61 -6.23
CA TRP A 5 -20.21 0.83 -4.98
C TRP A 5 -21.52 0.02 -4.87
N SER A 6 -21.40 -1.30 -4.68
CA SER A 6 -22.56 -2.14 -4.36
C SER A 6 -23.08 -1.92 -2.93
N ALA A 7 -22.23 -1.42 -2.04
CA ALA A 7 -22.53 -1.21 -0.63
C ALA A 7 -22.25 0.27 -0.27
N PRO A 8 -23.29 1.12 -0.17
CA PRO A 8 -23.15 2.57 0.01
C PRO A 8 -22.33 2.99 1.24
N GLU A 9 -22.34 2.19 2.29
CA GLU A 9 -21.60 2.43 3.53
C GLU A 9 -20.07 2.40 3.34
N TYR A 10 -19.59 1.86 2.22
CA TYR A 10 -18.17 1.86 1.86
C TYR A 10 -17.79 2.98 0.88
N MET A 11 -18.75 3.81 0.47
CA MET A 11 -18.54 4.96 -0.41
C MET A 11 -17.99 6.15 0.41
N PRO A 12 -17.01 6.91 -0.11
CA PRO A 12 -16.56 8.12 0.56
C PRO A 12 -17.69 9.15 0.60
N HIS A 13 -17.81 9.87 1.72
CA HIS A 13 -18.79 10.94 1.87
C HIS A 13 -18.32 12.27 1.25
N SER A 14 -17.00 12.40 1.07
CA SER A 14 -16.35 13.49 0.35
C SER A 14 -15.34 12.89 -0.63
N PHE A 15 -15.43 13.28 -1.90
CA PHE A 15 -14.54 12.85 -2.95
C PHE A 15 -14.08 14.09 -3.72
N GLN A 16 -12.78 14.35 -3.80
CA GLN A 16 -12.23 15.45 -4.58
C GLN A 16 -11.15 14.95 -5.53
N VAL A 17 -11.12 15.55 -6.72
CA VAL A 17 -10.14 15.22 -7.74
C VAL A 17 -9.28 16.46 -7.94
N SER A 18 -7.98 16.34 -7.75
CA SER A 18 -7.03 17.41 -8.02
C SER A 18 -6.13 17.02 -9.19
N GLY A 19 -5.84 17.98 -10.07
CA GLY A 19 -4.75 17.86 -11.04
C GLY A 19 -3.83 19.07 -10.96
N LEU A 20 -2.76 19.08 -11.77
CA LEU A 20 -1.78 20.18 -11.87
C LEU A 20 -2.38 21.59 -12.06
N SER A 21 -3.63 21.70 -12.50
CA SER A 21 -4.35 22.96 -12.79
C SER A 21 -5.55 23.23 -11.87
N GLY A 22 -5.69 22.55 -10.72
CA GLY A 22 -6.74 22.77 -9.73
C GLY A 22 -7.77 21.63 -9.60
N THR A 23 -8.82 21.86 -8.80
CA THR A 23 -9.90 20.89 -8.54
C THR A 23 -10.72 20.60 -9.80
N VAL A 24 -11.00 19.33 -10.05
CA VAL A 24 -11.79 18.88 -11.19
C VAL A 24 -13.17 18.40 -10.75
N GLY A 25 -14.20 18.83 -11.48
CA GLY A 25 -15.58 18.41 -11.22
C GLY A 25 -15.80 16.93 -11.49
N HIS A 26 -16.59 16.29 -10.64
CA HIS A 26 -17.17 14.96 -10.82
C HIS A 26 -18.68 15.04 -10.62
N LYS A 27 -19.43 14.07 -11.14
CA LYS A 27 -20.88 13.96 -10.88
C LYS A 27 -21.13 12.77 -9.96
N GLN A 28 -21.91 12.97 -8.91
CA GLN A 28 -22.40 11.88 -8.07
C GLN A 28 -23.84 11.53 -8.47
N THR A 29 -24.14 10.24 -8.63
CA THR A 29 -25.51 9.77 -8.86
C THR A 29 -25.72 8.46 -8.12
N GLY A 30 -26.46 8.51 -7.02
CA GLY A 30 -26.59 7.36 -6.10
C GLY A 30 -25.21 6.93 -5.57
N ASN A 31 -24.88 5.66 -5.76
CA ASN A 31 -23.61 5.06 -5.31
C ASN A 31 -22.52 5.11 -6.39
N CYS A 32 -22.61 6.07 -7.31
CA CYS A 32 -21.66 6.20 -8.40
C CYS A 32 -21.03 7.60 -8.44
N PHE A 33 -19.72 7.65 -8.66
CA PHE A 33 -19.02 8.86 -9.08
C PHE A 33 -18.61 8.73 -10.54
N ASP A 34 -18.94 9.73 -11.35
CA ASP A 34 -18.52 9.84 -12.73
C ASP A 34 -17.50 10.97 -12.85
N LEU A 35 -16.23 10.60 -13.06
CA LEU A 35 -15.18 11.54 -13.42
C LEU A 35 -15.23 11.76 -14.92
N THR A 36 -15.12 13.05 -15.30
CA THR A 36 -15.11 13.43 -16.70
C THR A 36 -14.07 12.63 -17.49
N LYS A 37 -14.43 12.23 -18.72
CA LYS A 37 -13.50 11.57 -19.66
C LYS A 37 -12.29 12.46 -20.01
N GLN A 38 -12.29 13.73 -19.65
CA GLN A 38 -11.12 14.61 -19.80
C GLN A 38 -10.02 14.31 -18.76
N VAL A 39 -10.37 13.69 -17.63
CA VAL A 39 -9.42 13.35 -16.55
C VAL A 39 -8.96 11.90 -16.65
N ALA A 40 -9.92 10.98 -16.70
CA ALA A 40 -9.63 9.56 -16.67
C ALA A 40 -10.68 8.75 -17.44
N ASP A 41 -10.20 7.71 -18.10
CA ASP A 41 -11.00 6.64 -18.69
C ASP A 41 -10.93 5.38 -17.81
N GLY A 42 -11.90 4.47 -17.97
CA GLY A 42 -11.97 3.23 -17.22
C GLY A 42 -13.06 3.19 -16.14
N PHE A 43 -12.95 2.25 -15.20
CA PHE A 43 -13.94 1.96 -14.18
C PHE A 43 -13.32 1.48 -12.86
N VAL A 44 -14.06 1.68 -11.77
CA VAL A 44 -13.86 1.03 -10.46
C VAL A 44 -15.20 0.40 -10.07
N GLY A 45 -15.22 -0.90 -9.83
CA GLY A 45 -16.45 -1.61 -9.47
C GLY A 45 -16.25 -2.43 -8.20
N MET A 46 -17.04 -2.13 -7.17
CA MET A 46 -17.15 -2.96 -5.97
C MET A 46 -18.41 -3.83 -6.07
N GLN A 47 -18.23 -5.14 -5.86
CA GLN A 47 -19.29 -6.13 -5.87
C GLN A 47 -19.21 -7.00 -4.61
N GLU A 48 -20.34 -7.16 -3.91
CA GLU A 48 -20.48 -8.16 -2.86
C GLU A 48 -20.66 -9.56 -3.46
N LEU A 49 -19.73 -10.47 -3.17
CA LEU A 49 -19.74 -11.86 -3.63
C LEU A 49 -20.57 -12.75 -2.69
N SER A 50 -20.60 -12.41 -1.41
CA SER A 50 -21.44 -13.02 -0.37
C SER A 50 -21.32 -12.16 0.87
N LYS A 51 -22.19 -12.37 1.88
CA LYS A 51 -22.30 -11.48 3.05
C LYS A 51 -20.92 -11.11 3.63
N GLY A 52 -20.51 -9.85 3.56
CA GLY A 52 -19.24 -9.38 4.14
C GLY A 52 -17.97 -9.78 3.37
N LEU A 53 -18.09 -10.23 2.11
CA LEU A 53 -16.98 -10.51 1.20
C LEU A 53 -17.16 -9.70 -0.09
N PHE A 54 -16.27 -8.73 -0.31
CA PHE A 54 -16.35 -7.81 -1.44
C PHE A 54 -15.14 -7.95 -2.34
N LEU A 55 -15.40 -7.91 -3.64
CA LEU A 55 -14.39 -7.83 -4.68
C LEU A 55 -14.46 -6.45 -5.32
N VAL A 56 -13.33 -5.76 -5.37
CA VAL A 56 -13.16 -4.48 -6.04
C VAL A 56 -12.23 -4.69 -7.23
N GLN A 57 -12.69 -4.33 -8.42
CA GLN A 57 -11.89 -4.35 -9.64
C GLN A 57 -11.75 -2.93 -10.15
N SER A 58 -10.54 -2.54 -10.53
CA SER A 58 -10.31 -1.24 -11.17
C SER A 58 -9.45 -1.37 -12.41
N GLU A 59 -9.87 -0.67 -13.46
CA GLU A 59 -9.08 -0.41 -14.65
C GLU A 59 -9.17 1.11 -14.88
N MET A 60 -8.06 1.83 -14.71
CA MET A 60 -8.07 3.29 -14.72
C MET A 60 -6.94 3.81 -15.58
N ALA A 61 -7.23 4.73 -16.49
CA ALA A 61 -6.21 5.40 -17.29
C ALA A 61 -6.35 6.92 -17.12
N PHE A 62 -5.39 7.56 -16.47
CA PHE A 62 -5.39 8.99 -16.22
C PHE A 62 -4.65 9.73 -17.35
N LYS A 63 -5.19 10.87 -17.78
CA LYS A 63 -4.63 11.66 -18.89
C LYS A 63 -3.55 12.66 -18.45
N ARG A 64 -3.40 12.82 -17.14
CA ARG A 64 -2.47 13.71 -16.46
C ARG A 64 -2.28 13.21 -15.03
N GLU A 65 -1.19 13.64 -14.39
CA GLU A 65 -1.01 13.43 -12.95
C GLU A 65 -2.24 13.93 -12.19
N THR A 66 -2.80 13.04 -11.37
CA THR A 66 -4.08 13.23 -10.69
C THR A 66 -3.99 12.66 -9.28
N GLU A 67 -4.49 13.44 -8.32
CA GLU A 67 -4.67 13.00 -6.94
C GLU A 67 -6.16 12.85 -6.65
N LEU A 68 -6.54 11.72 -6.05
CA LEU A 68 -7.89 11.47 -5.56
C LEU A 68 -7.89 11.60 -4.04
N TYR A 69 -8.70 12.51 -3.54
CA TYR A 69 -8.90 12.78 -2.12
C TYR A 69 -10.21 12.16 -1.68
N GLU A 70 -10.14 11.21 -0.76
CA GLU A 70 -11.29 10.47 -0.27
C GLU A 70 -11.42 10.64 1.23
N GLU A 71 -12.60 11.06 1.69
CA GLU A 71 -12.93 11.13 3.11
C GLU A 71 -14.10 10.20 3.43
N TYR A 72 -13.96 9.50 4.55
CA TYR A 72 -14.87 8.50 5.06
C TYR A 72 -15.28 8.89 6.49
N PRO A 73 -16.51 8.56 6.92
CA PRO A 73 -16.74 8.33 8.34
C PRO A 73 -15.69 7.33 8.83
N GLU A 74 -15.23 7.45 10.07
CA GLU A 74 -14.20 6.56 10.61
C GLU A 74 -14.52 5.09 10.27
N ARG A 75 -13.64 4.48 9.47
CA ARG A 75 -13.90 3.21 8.81
C ARG A 75 -12.84 2.20 9.17
N LYS A 76 -13.28 1.06 9.70
CA LYS A 76 -12.44 -0.12 9.86
C LYS A 76 -12.35 -0.85 8.52
N VAL A 77 -11.14 -1.24 8.14
CA VAL A 77 -10.89 -1.98 6.91
C VAL A 77 -10.04 -3.21 7.21
N PHE A 78 -10.38 -4.29 6.53
CA PHE A 78 -9.51 -5.43 6.31
C PHE A 78 -9.52 -5.70 4.82
N GLN A 79 -8.43 -5.38 4.14
CA GLN A 79 -8.38 -5.41 2.67
C GLN A 79 -7.05 -5.96 2.17
N LEU A 80 -7.14 -6.82 1.16
CA LEU A 80 -6.00 -7.34 0.42
C LEU A 80 -6.07 -6.78 -1.01
N SER A 81 -5.10 -5.95 -1.41
CA SER A 81 -5.06 -5.30 -2.72
C SER A 81 -3.90 -5.85 -3.56
N PHE A 82 -4.13 -6.06 -4.85
CA PHE A 82 -3.15 -6.57 -5.81
C PHE A 82 -2.99 -5.58 -6.95
N CYS A 83 -1.75 -5.22 -7.28
CA CYS A 83 -1.45 -4.42 -8.45
C CYS A 83 -0.99 -5.33 -9.60
N MET A 84 -1.72 -5.28 -10.71
CA MET A 84 -1.44 -6.08 -11.91
C MET A 84 -0.78 -5.24 -12.99
N ASN A 85 -1.11 -3.95 -13.07
CA ASN A 85 -0.45 -3.00 -13.96
C ASN A 85 -0.41 -1.60 -13.34
N GLY A 86 0.62 -0.83 -13.71
CA GLY A 86 0.89 0.49 -13.15
C GLY A 86 1.51 0.42 -11.76
N ILE A 87 1.68 1.58 -11.13
CA ILE A 87 2.25 1.72 -9.79
C ILE A 87 1.25 2.53 -8.95
N CYS A 88 0.56 1.87 -8.03
CA CYS A 88 -0.43 2.56 -7.19
C CYS A 88 0.27 3.20 -5.99
N GLU A 89 0.10 4.50 -5.81
CA GLU A 89 0.68 5.26 -4.70
C GLU A 89 -0.44 5.87 -3.85
N TRP A 90 -0.33 5.83 -2.52
CA TRP A 90 -1.32 6.45 -1.64
C TRP A 90 -0.76 6.83 -0.26
N ASP A 91 -1.44 7.77 0.39
CA ASP A 91 -1.15 8.23 1.75
C ASP A 91 -2.42 8.21 2.61
N TYR A 92 -2.29 7.83 3.89
CA TYR A 92 -3.35 8.03 4.88
C TYR A 92 -3.08 9.32 5.66
N ARG A 93 -3.92 10.35 5.48
CA ARG A 93 -3.67 11.69 6.05
C ARG A 93 -3.70 11.77 7.59
N GLN A 94 -4.14 10.71 8.26
CA GLN A 94 -4.12 10.64 9.73
C GLN A 94 -2.70 10.52 10.33
N LYS A 95 -1.68 10.23 9.51
CA LYS A 95 -0.25 10.25 9.89
C LYS A 95 0.54 11.07 8.86
N GLN A 96 1.33 12.03 9.33
CA GLN A 96 2.33 12.69 8.48
C GLN A 96 3.44 11.69 8.15
N GLY A 97 3.71 11.48 6.85
CA GLY A 97 4.94 10.80 6.38
C GLY A 97 4.80 9.35 5.90
N GLU A 98 3.63 8.73 6.00
CA GLU A 98 3.41 7.37 5.47
C GLU A 98 2.89 7.38 4.03
N HIS A 99 3.82 7.24 3.09
CA HIS A 99 3.52 7.03 1.68
C HIS A 99 3.74 5.57 1.29
N TYR A 100 2.72 4.97 0.69
CA TYR A 100 2.71 3.60 0.25
C TYR A 100 2.73 3.51 -1.27
N GLN A 101 3.42 2.51 -1.79
CA GLN A 101 3.50 2.20 -3.20
C GLN A 101 3.26 0.70 -3.40
N LEU A 102 2.52 0.35 -4.45
CA LEU A 102 2.28 -1.02 -4.86
C LEU A 102 2.61 -1.18 -6.33
N SER A 103 3.70 -1.91 -6.63
CA SER A 103 4.14 -2.18 -7.99
C SER A 103 3.44 -3.42 -8.57
N PRO A 104 3.54 -3.66 -9.90
CA PRO A 104 3.15 -4.94 -10.47
C PRO A 104 3.94 -6.04 -9.78
N THR A 105 3.31 -7.19 -9.58
CA THR A 105 3.83 -8.34 -8.79
C THR A 105 3.79 -8.19 -7.27
N GLN A 106 3.30 -7.08 -6.71
CA GLN A 106 3.12 -6.93 -5.27
C GLN A 106 1.64 -6.97 -4.86
N CYS A 107 1.40 -7.32 -3.60
CA CYS A 107 0.11 -7.15 -2.94
C CYS A 107 0.27 -6.42 -1.60
N SER A 108 -0.78 -5.75 -1.14
CA SER A 108 -0.81 -5.08 0.15
C SER A 108 -1.93 -5.62 1.04
N LEU A 109 -1.62 -5.95 2.28
CA LEU A 109 -2.59 -6.19 3.34
C LEU A 109 -2.77 -4.91 4.15
N GLN A 110 -3.99 -4.39 4.17
CA GLN A 110 -4.40 -3.20 4.89
C GLN A 110 -5.35 -3.61 6.01
N CYS A 111 -5.02 -3.27 7.26
CA CYS A 111 -5.87 -3.59 8.41
C CYS A 111 -5.88 -2.41 9.40
N GLY A 112 -7.05 -2.07 9.93
CA GLY A 112 -7.22 -1.06 10.96
C GLY A 112 -8.21 0.02 10.54
N THR A 113 -8.11 1.20 11.15
CA THR A 113 -9.12 2.27 11.03
C THR A 113 -8.53 3.48 10.32
N PHE A 114 -9.27 4.06 9.37
CA PHE A 114 -8.91 5.30 8.68
C PHE A 114 -10.15 6.14 8.33
N SER A 115 -9.95 7.43 8.05
CA SER A 115 -10.99 8.37 7.63
C SER A 115 -10.60 9.18 6.39
N GLN A 116 -9.32 9.21 6.02
CA GLN A 116 -8.82 9.99 4.89
C GLN A 116 -7.75 9.22 4.13
N CYS A 117 -7.92 9.16 2.81
CA CYS A 117 -6.98 8.54 1.88
C CYS A 117 -6.70 9.51 0.72
N VAL A 118 -5.44 9.60 0.30
CA VAL A 118 -5.05 10.32 -0.91
C VAL A 118 -4.37 9.32 -1.83
N SER A 119 -4.94 9.08 -3.01
CA SER A 119 -4.37 8.20 -4.02
C SER A 119 -3.73 9.02 -5.13
N HIS A 120 -2.52 8.64 -5.56
CA HIS A 120 -1.72 9.34 -6.56
C HIS A 120 -1.60 8.51 -7.83
N PHE A 121 -1.92 9.13 -8.96
CA PHE A 121 -1.88 8.49 -10.28
C PHE A 121 -1.12 9.35 -11.28
N GLY A 122 -0.15 8.75 -11.97
CA GLY A 122 0.53 9.30 -13.13
C GLY A 122 -0.26 9.11 -14.42
N SER A 123 0.27 9.65 -15.53
CA SER A 123 -0.42 9.68 -16.83
C SER A 123 0.07 8.69 -17.88
N GLU A 124 1.08 7.89 -17.59
CA GLU A 124 1.80 7.14 -18.62
C GLU A 124 1.27 5.72 -18.88
N GLN A 125 0.61 5.09 -17.90
CA GLN A 125 0.22 3.68 -17.95
C GLN A 125 -1.18 3.47 -17.35
N PRO A 126 -2.00 2.56 -17.90
CA PRO A 126 -3.25 2.18 -17.27
C PRO A 126 -2.99 1.39 -15.98
N TYR A 127 -3.71 1.72 -14.93
CA TYR A 127 -3.69 1.03 -13.65
C TYR A 127 -4.70 -0.09 -13.67
N HIS A 128 -4.28 -1.28 -13.26
CA HIS A 128 -5.17 -2.41 -13.08
C HIS A 128 -4.96 -3.00 -11.69
N THR A 129 -6.00 -2.93 -10.85
CA THR A 129 -5.97 -3.51 -9.50
C THR A 129 -7.17 -4.40 -9.25
N LEU A 130 -6.93 -5.37 -8.37
CA LEU A 130 -7.97 -6.20 -7.79
C LEU A 130 -7.80 -6.15 -6.27
N SER A 131 -8.86 -5.81 -5.55
CA SER A 131 -8.84 -5.78 -4.09
C SER A 131 -9.96 -6.62 -3.51
N ILE A 132 -9.68 -7.29 -2.40
CA ILE A 132 -10.64 -8.07 -1.63
C ILE A 132 -10.84 -7.34 -0.32
N SER A 133 -12.06 -6.90 -0.03
CA SER A 133 -12.40 -6.30 1.27
C SER A 133 -13.24 -7.29 2.07
N LEU A 134 -12.86 -7.52 3.32
CA LEU A 134 -13.52 -8.47 4.23
C LEU A 134 -14.15 -7.73 5.39
N GLU A 135 -15.35 -8.15 5.76
CA GLU A 135 -15.97 -7.76 7.03
C GLU A 135 -15.40 -8.63 8.16
N GLU A 136 -14.94 -7.98 9.24
CA GLU A 136 -14.26 -8.63 10.36
C GLU A 136 -15.07 -9.79 10.95
N GLY A 137 -16.38 -9.63 11.09
CA GLY A 137 -17.26 -10.65 11.68
C GLY A 137 -17.26 -11.99 10.95
N ARG A 138 -16.99 -12.00 9.63
CA ARG A 138 -16.97 -13.23 8.84
C ARG A 138 -15.61 -13.94 8.84
N PHE A 139 -14.53 -13.17 8.97
CA PHE A 139 -13.16 -13.67 8.82
C PHE A 139 -12.36 -13.49 10.10
N SER A 140 -13.01 -13.63 11.26
CA SER A 140 -12.38 -13.47 12.57
C SER A 140 -11.22 -14.45 12.77
N SER A 141 -11.40 -15.73 12.42
CA SER A 141 -10.33 -16.75 12.51
C SER A 141 -9.12 -16.39 11.65
N LEU A 142 -9.33 -15.98 10.41
CA LEU A 142 -8.26 -15.50 9.52
C LEU A 142 -7.53 -14.30 10.13
N THR A 143 -8.28 -13.39 10.71
CA THR A 143 -7.74 -12.21 11.40
C THR A 143 -6.92 -12.64 12.62
N GLU A 144 -7.33 -13.66 13.38
CA GLU A 144 -6.54 -14.23 14.50
C GLU A 144 -5.23 -14.84 14.01
N ASP A 145 -5.28 -15.64 12.94
CA ASP A 145 -4.10 -16.30 12.38
C ASP A 145 -3.09 -15.29 11.84
N LEU A 146 -3.56 -14.27 11.12
CA LEU A 146 -2.71 -13.20 10.61
C LEU A 146 -2.17 -12.31 11.73
N GLU A 147 -2.93 -12.09 12.81
CA GLU A 147 -2.43 -11.37 13.98
C GLU A 147 -1.39 -12.21 14.76
N ALA A 148 -1.59 -13.52 14.86
CA ALA A 148 -0.64 -14.46 15.46
C ALA A 148 0.65 -14.57 14.64
N ALA A 149 0.53 -14.51 13.31
CA ALA A 149 1.64 -14.34 12.37
C ALA A 149 2.07 -12.88 12.22
N HIS A 150 1.54 -11.99 13.06
CA HIS A 150 1.96 -10.60 13.12
C HIS A 150 1.82 -9.72 11.89
N LEU A 151 1.04 -10.15 10.91
CA LEU A 151 0.85 -9.43 9.67
C LEU A 151 -0.14 -8.27 9.82
N ILE A 152 -0.90 -8.24 10.92
CA ILE A 152 -1.87 -7.20 11.23
C ILE A 152 -1.86 -6.84 12.72
N ARG A 153 -2.46 -5.68 13.05
CA ARG A 153 -2.76 -5.25 14.43
C ARG A 153 -4.24 -4.94 14.54
N ARG A 154 -4.89 -5.39 15.63
CA ARG A 154 -6.31 -5.12 15.89
C ARG A 154 -6.59 -3.74 16.49
N ASP A 155 -5.62 -3.15 17.19
CA ASP A 155 -5.78 -1.87 17.88
C ASP A 155 -5.21 -0.70 17.08
N ASP A 156 -6.18 0.13 16.66
CA ASP A 156 -6.22 1.50 16.15
C ASP A 156 -5.05 2.13 15.38
N LYS A 157 -5.48 2.76 14.28
CA LYS A 157 -4.77 3.26 13.08
C LYS A 157 -4.47 2.18 12.04
N ILE A 158 -4.83 2.50 10.80
CA ILE A 158 -4.56 1.66 9.64
C ILE A 158 -3.07 1.33 9.52
N CYS A 159 -2.78 0.08 9.21
CA CYS A 159 -1.45 -0.43 8.93
C CYS A 159 -1.46 -1.11 7.55
N THR A 160 -0.41 -0.88 6.77
CA THR A 160 -0.23 -1.50 5.45
C THR A 160 1.06 -2.31 5.41
N HIS A 161 0.94 -3.56 5.02
CA HIS A 161 2.05 -4.47 4.75
C HIS A 161 2.08 -4.84 3.28
N VAL A 162 3.25 -4.76 2.64
CA VAL A 162 3.43 -5.11 1.22
C VAL A 162 4.20 -6.43 1.11
N PHE A 163 3.73 -7.31 0.22
CA PHE A 163 4.30 -8.62 -0.05
C PHE A 163 4.51 -8.80 -1.55
N SER A 164 5.41 -9.69 -1.93
CA SER A 164 5.53 -10.16 -3.32
C SER A 164 4.49 -11.25 -3.60
N THR A 165 3.90 -11.23 -4.79
CA THR A 165 2.97 -12.26 -5.26
C THR A 165 3.73 -13.45 -5.85
N THR A 166 3.21 -14.65 -5.64
CA THR A 166 3.73 -15.90 -6.22
C THR A 166 3.10 -16.19 -7.59
N PRO A 167 3.68 -17.09 -8.41
CA PRO A 167 3.05 -17.54 -9.64
C PRO A 167 1.62 -18.09 -9.45
N GLU A 168 1.37 -18.81 -8.35
CA GLU A 168 0.07 -19.39 -8.02
C GLU A 168 -0.97 -18.30 -7.73
N ILE A 169 -0.60 -17.30 -6.92
CA ILE A 169 -1.43 -16.12 -6.66
C ILE A 169 -1.75 -15.41 -7.98
N ARG A 170 -0.75 -15.20 -8.85
CA ARG A 170 -0.95 -14.54 -10.15
C ARG A 170 -1.88 -15.33 -11.08
N LEU A 171 -1.82 -16.65 -11.06
CA LEU A 171 -2.71 -17.49 -11.85
C LEU A 171 -4.17 -17.29 -11.43
N VAL A 172 -4.45 -17.28 -10.12
CA VAL A 172 -5.81 -17.05 -9.61
C VAL A 172 -6.29 -15.64 -9.91
N LEU A 173 -5.42 -14.63 -9.78
CA LEU A 173 -5.73 -13.25 -10.16
C LEU A 173 -6.12 -13.15 -11.63
N GLN A 174 -5.36 -13.77 -12.52
CA GLN A 174 -5.68 -13.80 -13.95
C GLN A 174 -7.04 -14.47 -14.22
N GLN A 175 -7.34 -15.58 -13.53
CA GLN A 175 -8.63 -16.27 -13.64
C GLN A 175 -9.82 -15.46 -13.12
N LEU A 176 -9.62 -14.57 -12.14
CA LEU A 176 -10.63 -13.63 -11.66
C LEU A 176 -10.90 -12.54 -12.70
N LEU A 177 -9.85 -12.02 -13.33
CA LEU A 177 -9.94 -10.98 -14.36
C LEU A 177 -10.55 -11.50 -15.66
N ASP A 178 -10.14 -12.68 -16.11
CA ASP A 178 -10.63 -13.31 -17.34
C ASP A 178 -12.03 -13.93 -17.19
N CYS A 179 -12.66 -13.81 -16.02
CA CYS A 179 -13.98 -14.36 -15.78
C CYS A 179 -15.04 -13.64 -16.62
N PRO A 180 -15.66 -14.30 -17.63
CA PRO A 180 -16.61 -13.65 -18.52
C PRO A 180 -17.83 -13.13 -17.75
N PRO A 181 -18.37 -11.94 -18.07
CA PRO A 181 -19.54 -11.39 -17.41
C PRO A 181 -20.81 -12.25 -17.60
N GLU A 182 -20.92 -12.97 -18.72
CA GLU A 182 -22.07 -13.83 -19.05
C GLU A 182 -22.01 -15.23 -18.40
N ARG A 183 -20.95 -15.51 -17.62
CA ARG A 183 -20.76 -16.83 -17.01
C ARG A 183 -21.94 -17.21 -16.12
N LYS A 184 -22.52 -18.38 -16.36
CA LYS A 184 -23.52 -18.97 -15.46
C LYS A 184 -22.87 -19.23 -14.08
N LEU A 185 -23.55 -18.83 -13.01
CA LEU A 185 -23.02 -18.89 -11.63
C LEU A 185 -21.74 -18.07 -11.41
N ARG A 186 -21.55 -16.96 -12.15
CA ARG A 186 -20.38 -16.07 -12.02
C ARG A 186 -20.04 -15.70 -10.58
N LYS A 187 -21.05 -15.30 -9.78
CA LYS A 187 -20.85 -14.89 -8.38
C LYS A 187 -20.24 -16.00 -7.53
N LEU A 188 -20.73 -17.24 -7.67
CA LEU A 188 -20.18 -18.42 -6.98
C LEU A 188 -18.74 -18.74 -7.43
N TYR A 189 -18.47 -18.65 -8.73
CA TYR A 189 -17.12 -18.84 -9.27
C TYR A 189 -16.12 -17.82 -8.71
N LEU A 190 -16.49 -16.53 -8.73
CA LEU A 190 -15.67 -15.45 -8.18
C LEU A 190 -15.44 -15.63 -6.68
N GLU A 191 -16.49 -15.99 -5.92
CA GLU A 191 -16.35 -16.28 -4.49
C GLU A 191 -15.36 -17.41 -4.24
N GLY A 192 -15.49 -18.54 -4.95
CA GLY A 192 -14.56 -19.66 -4.81
C GLY A 192 -13.11 -19.28 -5.14
N LYS A 193 -12.91 -18.48 -6.19
CA LYS A 193 -11.58 -17.98 -6.58
C LYS A 193 -11.00 -16.99 -5.58
N VAL A 194 -11.82 -16.12 -5.00
CA VAL A 194 -11.40 -15.22 -3.94
C VAL A 194 -11.01 -15.99 -2.67
N LEU A 195 -11.77 -17.01 -2.29
CA LEU A 195 -11.41 -17.87 -1.15
C LEU A 195 -10.12 -18.65 -1.40
N GLU A 196 -9.92 -19.19 -2.61
CA GLU A 196 -8.66 -19.81 -3.03
C GLU A 196 -7.48 -18.83 -2.94
N LEU A 197 -7.67 -17.60 -3.43
CA LEU A 197 -6.67 -16.53 -3.38
C LEU A 197 -6.30 -16.14 -1.94
N LEU A 198 -7.29 -16.04 -1.05
CA LEU A 198 -7.06 -15.78 0.38
C LEU A 198 -6.26 -16.92 1.03
N SER A 199 -6.58 -18.18 0.70
CA SER A 199 -5.83 -19.35 1.19
C SER A 199 -4.37 -19.30 0.74
N LEU A 200 -4.12 -19.08 -0.55
CA LEU A 200 -2.77 -18.98 -1.10
C LEU A 200 -1.97 -17.83 -0.49
N PHE A 201 -2.61 -16.67 -0.33
CA PHE A 201 -1.97 -15.54 0.35
C PHE A 201 -1.59 -15.89 1.78
N CYS A 202 -2.45 -16.56 2.53
CA CYS A 202 -2.16 -16.92 3.91
C CYS A 202 -1.08 -17.99 4.01
N ASP A 203 -1.10 -19.01 3.16
CA ASP A 203 -0.02 -20.01 3.11
C ASP A 203 1.32 -19.35 2.81
N GLU A 204 1.35 -18.36 1.93
CA GLU A 204 2.59 -17.65 1.59
C GLU A 204 3.02 -16.69 2.71
N ALA A 205 2.10 -15.85 3.19
CA ALA A 205 2.40 -14.80 4.16
C ALA A 205 2.67 -15.37 5.56
N ILE A 206 1.91 -16.39 5.99
CA ILE A 206 2.09 -17.11 7.27
C ILE A 206 3.15 -18.19 7.12
N GLY A 207 3.21 -18.91 6.00
CA GLY A 207 4.16 -20.01 5.79
C GLY A 207 5.59 -19.54 5.63
N LYS A 208 5.86 -18.41 4.96
CA LYS A 208 7.20 -17.78 4.97
C LYS A 208 7.60 -17.32 6.36
N GLN A 209 6.64 -16.95 7.21
CA GLN A 209 6.89 -16.65 8.61
C GLN A 209 7.18 -17.88 9.48
N LYS A 210 7.08 -19.13 9.01
CA LYS A 210 7.59 -20.26 9.81
C LYS A 210 9.12 -20.24 10.01
N ASN A 211 9.86 -19.42 9.26
CA ASN A 211 11.26 -19.11 9.55
C ASN A 211 11.43 -18.02 10.65
N THR A 212 10.34 -17.39 11.11
CA THR A 212 10.32 -16.44 12.25
C THR A 212 9.91 -17.11 13.55
N LYS A 213 9.92 -18.46 13.64
CA LYS A 213 9.70 -19.20 14.89
C LYS A 213 10.62 -18.76 16.05
N ASP A 214 11.70 -18.04 15.75
CA ASP A 214 12.63 -17.47 16.73
C ASP A 214 12.25 -16.08 17.25
N ILE A 215 11.22 -15.43 16.69
CA ILE A 215 10.79 -14.08 17.11
C ILE A 215 9.49 -14.19 17.91
N SER A 216 9.55 -13.75 19.17
CA SER A 216 8.38 -13.77 20.06
C SER A 216 7.31 -12.77 19.65
N ARG A 217 6.09 -12.96 20.17
CA ARG A 217 4.97 -12.07 19.85
C ARG A 217 5.28 -10.60 20.19
N GLU A 218 5.92 -10.42 21.32
CA GLU A 218 6.33 -9.13 21.83
C GLU A 218 7.44 -8.51 20.97
N ASP A 219 8.48 -9.29 20.66
CA ASP A 219 9.62 -8.80 19.86
C ASP A 219 9.17 -8.33 18.47
N TYR A 220 8.24 -9.03 17.81
CA TYR A 220 7.69 -8.55 16.54
C TYR A 220 6.94 -7.23 16.70
N ARG A 221 6.12 -7.06 17.74
CA ARG A 221 5.43 -5.78 17.99
C ARG A 221 6.44 -4.65 18.15
N CYS A 222 7.54 -4.91 18.84
CA CYS A 222 8.65 -3.98 18.97
C CYS A 222 9.35 -3.71 17.62
N LEU A 223 9.57 -4.71 16.78
CA LEU A 223 10.17 -4.53 15.45
C LEU A 223 9.29 -3.71 14.51
N MET A 224 7.97 -3.88 14.57
CA MET A 224 7.02 -3.04 13.86
C MET A 224 7.02 -1.61 14.37
N LYS A 225 7.13 -1.41 15.70
CA LYS A 225 7.31 -0.08 16.28
C LYS A 225 8.63 0.54 15.82
N ALA A 226 9.70 -0.24 15.71
CA ALA A 226 10.97 0.23 15.16
C ALA A 226 10.82 0.71 13.71
N ARG A 227 10.09 -0.04 12.87
CA ARG A 227 9.76 0.39 11.50
C ARG A 227 9.00 1.71 11.49
N GLU A 228 7.95 1.84 12.31
CA GLU A 228 7.17 3.07 12.45
C GLU A 228 8.03 4.27 12.92
N ILE A 229 8.94 4.06 13.87
CA ILE A 229 9.89 5.10 14.30
C ILE A 229 10.75 5.55 13.12
N ILE A 230 11.26 4.60 12.33
CA ILE A 230 12.07 4.91 11.15
C ILE A 230 11.25 5.66 10.11
N ASP A 231 10.05 5.20 9.79
CA ASP A 231 9.17 5.82 8.79
C ASP A 231 8.83 7.28 9.15
N ASN A 232 8.72 7.60 10.45
CA ASN A 232 8.44 8.96 10.91
C ASN A 232 9.68 9.86 11.05
N HIS A 233 10.89 9.29 11.13
CA HIS A 233 12.09 10.04 11.51
C HIS A 233 13.31 9.79 10.61
N PHE A 234 13.18 9.10 9.48
CA PHE A 234 14.30 8.72 8.61
C PHE A 234 15.10 9.92 8.05
N LEU A 235 14.52 11.12 8.00
CA LEU A 235 15.19 12.35 7.58
C LEU A 235 16.20 12.86 8.63
N HIS A 236 16.03 12.47 9.89
CA HIS A 236 16.94 12.79 10.98
C HIS A 236 17.96 11.66 11.19
N THR A 237 19.01 11.95 11.95
CA THR A 237 19.98 10.93 12.36
C THR A 237 19.32 9.99 13.36
N LEU A 238 19.04 8.76 12.92
CA LEU A 238 18.57 7.68 13.78
C LEU A 238 19.71 6.71 14.04
N THR A 239 20.05 6.51 15.31
CA THR A 239 20.98 5.45 15.72
C THR A 239 20.23 4.16 16.06
N ILE A 240 20.87 3.01 15.88
CA ILE A 240 20.31 1.72 16.31
C ILE A 240 19.94 1.78 17.79
N ALA A 241 20.80 2.35 18.65
CA ALA A 241 20.57 2.47 20.08
C ALA A 241 19.25 3.21 20.39
N GLN A 242 19.02 4.36 19.75
CA GLN A 242 17.78 5.12 19.93
C GLN A 242 16.54 4.35 19.48
N ILE A 243 16.61 3.66 18.33
CA ILE A 243 15.48 2.88 17.83
C ILE A 243 15.19 1.72 18.79
N ALA A 244 16.23 1.00 19.24
CA ALA A 244 16.10 -0.13 20.15
C ALA A 244 15.49 0.31 21.49
N GLU A 245 15.95 1.42 22.05
CA GLU A 245 15.40 1.99 23.30
C GLU A 245 13.92 2.33 23.16
N GLN A 246 13.55 3.06 22.10
CA GLN A 246 12.17 3.49 21.87
C GLN A 246 11.22 2.32 21.58
N CYS A 247 11.72 1.23 20.99
CA CYS A 247 10.94 0.03 20.74
C CYS A 247 11.07 -1.05 21.82
N PHE A 248 11.80 -0.81 22.91
CA PHE A 248 12.03 -1.77 23.98
C PHE A 248 12.72 -3.08 23.54
N LEU A 249 13.67 -2.99 22.59
CA LEU A 249 14.54 -4.09 22.18
C LEU A 249 16.00 -3.82 22.55
N SER A 250 16.78 -4.88 22.69
CA SER A 250 18.23 -4.75 22.60
C SER A 250 18.64 -4.48 21.14
N GLU A 251 19.78 -3.80 20.93
CA GLU A 251 20.29 -3.54 19.59
C GLU A 251 20.47 -4.82 18.76
N THR A 252 20.87 -5.92 19.41
CA THR A 252 21.05 -7.23 18.77
C THR A 252 19.72 -7.79 18.27
N LYS A 253 18.69 -7.77 19.13
CA LYS A 253 17.34 -8.22 18.75
C LYS A 253 16.75 -7.36 17.65
N LEU A 254 16.95 -6.04 17.71
CA LEU A 254 16.54 -5.13 16.66
C LEU A 254 17.21 -5.50 15.33
N LYS A 255 18.54 -5.61 15.27
CA LYS A 255 19.25 -5.92 14.01
C LYS A 255 18.84 -7.26 13.40
N GLN A 256 18.79 -8.32 14.22
CA GLN A 256 18.45 -9.67 13.76
C GLN A 256 16.99 -9.75 13.35
N GLY A 257 16.09 -9.30 14.23
CA GLY A 257 14.66 -9.32 14.00
C GLY A 257 14.25 -8.47 12.81
N PHE A 258 14.82 -7.27 12.65
CA PHE A 258 14.50 -6.38 11.53
C PHE A 258 14.88 -7.01 10.19
N LYS A 259 16.04 -7.66 10.11
CA LYS A 259 16.48 -8.40 8.91
C LYS A 259 15.57 -9.58 8.60
N ILE A 260 15.11 -10.30 9.61
CA ILE A 260 14.20 -11.43 9.44
C ILE A 260 12.81 -10.95 8.99
N CYS A 261 12.25 -9.91 9.63
CA CYS A 261 10.90 -9.44 9.37
C CYS A 261 10.76 -8.62 8.08
N PHE A 262 11.78 -7.82 7.72
CA PHE A 262 11.70 -6.87 6.60
C PHE A 262 12.69 -7.19 5.48
N ASN A 263 13.40 -8.30 5.57
CA ASN A 263 14.34 -8.80 4.58
C ASN A 263 15.43 -7.79 4.16
N CYS A 264 15.74 -6.84 5.05
CA CYS A 264 16.77 -5.82 4.90
C CYS A 264 17.29 -5.39 6.28
N THR A 265 18.47 -4.79 6.33
CA THR A 265 18.97 -4.19 7.56
C THR A 265 18.26 -2.87 7.86
N VAL A 266 18.26 -2.46 9.14
CA VAL A 266 17.74 -1.14 9.56
C VAL A 266 18.36 0.00 8.74
N TYR A 267 19.66 -0.08 8.48
CA TYR A 267 20.38 0.93 7.70
C TYR A 267 19.92 0.95 6.24
N GLU A 268 19.83 -0.22 5.59
CA GLU A 268 19.34 -0.32 4.21
C GLU A 268 17.92 0.24 4.08
N TYR A 269 17.04 -0.04 5.05
CA TYR A 269 15.69 0.49 5.07
C TYR A 269 15.66 2.03 5.17
N ILE A 270 16.46 2.61 6.07
CA ILE A 270 16.59 4.09 6.19
C ILE A 270 17.11 4.69 4.88
N VAL A 271 18.13 4.07 4.26
CA VAL A 271 18.69 4.54 2.99
C VAL A 271 17.62 4.50 1.89
N GLU A 272 16.85 3.42 1.80
CA GLU A 272 15.78 3.29 0.81
C GLU A 272 14.72 4.40 0.97
N LYS A 273 14.21 4.63 2.19
CA LYS A 273 13.24 5.72 2.45
C LYS A 273 13.78 7.10 2.05
N ARG A 274 15.07 7.36 2.28
CA ARG A 274 15.73 8.61 1.86
C ARG A 274 15.83 8.72 0.34
N MET A 275 16.13 7.63 -0.36
CA MET A 275 16.23 7.61 -1.83
C MET A 275 14.87 7.79 -2.49
N GLU A 276 13.80 7.21 -1.94
CA GLU A 276 12.42 7.44 -2.38
C GLU A 276 12.07 8.93 -2.29
N MET A 277 12.30 9.54 -1.12
CA MET A 277 12.03 10.97 -0.92
C MET A 277 12.89 11.86 -1.83
N ALA A 278 14.16 11.52 -2.01
CA ALA A 278 15.06 12.29 -2.86
C ALA A 278 14.58 12.32 -4.31
N TYR A 279 14.16 11.17 -4.84
CA TYR A 279 13.64 11.05 -6.19
C TYR A 279 12.41 11.95 -6.39
N ARG A 280 11.45 11.91 -5.46
CA ARG A 280 10.26 12.78 -5.51
C ARG A 280 10.59 14.27 -5.48
N LEU A 281 11.53 14.67 -4.61
CA LEU A 281 11.94 16.07 -4.51
C LEU A 281 12.60 16.55 -5.81
N LEU A 282 13.43 15.73 -6.45
CA LEU A 282 14.07 16.06 -7.72
C LEU A 282 13.05 16.12 -8.87
N GLN A 283 12.18 15.12 -8.97
CA GLN A 283 11.14 15.04 -10.01
C GLN A 283 10.17 16.24 -9.96
N SER A 284 9.98 16.85 -8.78
CA SER A 284 9.16 18.06 -8.64
C SER A 284 9.72 19.28 -9.38
N GLY A 285 11.00 19.29 -9.76
CA GLY A 285 11.70 20.41 -10.39
C GLY A 285 11.89 21.65 -9.50
N LYS A 286 11.42 21.61 -8.24
CA LYS A 286 11.45 22.76 -7.31
C LYS A 286 12.76 22.88 -6.54
N TYR A 287 13.52 21.80 -6.43
CA TYR A 287 14.70 21.71 -5.57
C TYR A 287 15.95 21.37 -6.38
N LYS A 288 17.08 22.02 -6.07
CA LYS A 288 18.37 21.66 -6.68
C LYS A 288 18.95 20.45 -5.95
N VAL A 289 19.74 19.63 -6.66
CA VAL A 289 20.44 18.46 -6.09
C VAL A 289 21.11 18.75 -4.75
N LYS A 290 21.81 19.88 -4.63
CA LYS A 290 22.49 20.30 -3.39
C LYS A 290 21.54 20.45 -2.19
N ASP A 291 20.31 20.90 -2.44
CA ASP A 291 19.32 21.17 -1.40
C ASP A 291 18.66 19.85 -1.00
N VAL A 292 18.39 18.98 -1.99
CA VAL A 292 17.83 17.64 -1.77
C VAL A 292 18.74 16.78 -0.88
N VAL A 293 20.06 16.80 -1.10
CA VAL A 293 21.04 16.07 -0.27
C VAL A 293 20.81 16.35 1.22
N TRP A 294 20.69 17.62 1.60
CA TRP A 294 20.47 18.04 2.97
C TRP A 294 19.06 17.70 3.46
N MET A 295 18.05 17.90 2.62
CA MET A 295 16.65 17.62 2.98
C MET A 295 16.40 16.15 3.30
N VAL A 296 17.09 15.22 2.62
CA VAL A 296 16.96 13.78 2.86
C VAL A 296 17.95 13.23 3.91
N GLY A 297 18.60 14.11 4.68
CA GLY A 297 19.41 13.71 5.83
C GLY A 297 20.80 13.16 5.49
N TYR A 298 21.34 13.46 4.31
CA TYR A 298 22.74 13.18 3.97
C TYR A 298 23.64 14.36 4.31
N THR A 299 24.75 14.08 5.00
CA THR A 299 25.79 15.09 5.29
C THR A 299 26.89 15.13 4.23
N ASN A 300 26.96 14.10 3.37
CA ASN A 300 27.95 13.98 2.32
C ASN A 300 27.28 13.74 0.96
N ALA A 301 27.46 14.69 0.04
CA ALA A 301 26.86 14.67 -1.29
C ALA A 301 27.37 13.54 -2.19
N SER A 302 28.65 13.15 -2.08
CA SER A 302 29.22 12.05 -2.88
C SER A 302 28.56 10.72 -2.52
N HIS A 303 28.40 10.42 -1.23
CA HIS A 303 27.70 9.22 -0.78
C HIS A 303 26.23 9.20 -1.22
N PHE A 304 25.56 10.36 -1.18
CA PHE A 304 24.20 10.49 -1.71
C PHE A 304 24.14 10.17 -3.20
N ILE A 305 25.01 10.77 -4.02
CA ILE A 305 25.04 10.56 -5.48
C ILE A 305 25.30 9.09 -5.82
N ASP A 306 26.26 8.46 -5.15
CA ASP A 306 26.58 7.05 -5.37
C ASP A 306 25.42 6.12 -5.01
N ALA A 307 24.77 6.36 -3.86
CA ALA A 307 23.60 5.60 -3.44
C ALA A 307 22.40 5.79 -4.39
N PHE A 308 22.17 7.04 -4.82
CA PHE A 308 21.10 7.37 -5.76
C PHE A 308 21.33 6.70 -7.12
N LYS A 309 22.55 6.80 -7.66
CA LYS A 309 22.93 6.14 -8.92
C LYS A 309 22.84 4.63 -8.83
N LYS A 310 23.28 4.04 -7.71
CA LYS A 310 23.13 2.60 -7.48
C LYS A 310 21.66 2.17 -7.48
N ARG A 311 20.76 3.01 -6.94
CA ARG A 311 19.34 2.70 -6.81
C ARG A 311 18.52 2.92 -8.09
N TYR A 312 18.80 3.98 -8.83
CA TYR A 312 18.00 4.43 -9.98
C TYR A 312 18.73 4.32 -11.32
N GLY A 313 20.00 3.95 -11.33
CA GLY A 313 20.83 3.81 -12.55
C GLY A 313 21.32 5.14 -13.13
N VAL A 314 20.77 6.27 -12.69
CA VAL A 314 21.10 7.64 -13.13
C VAL A 314 21.52 8.50 -11.95
N THR A 315 22.23 9.59 -12.23
CA THR A 315 22.63 10.55 -11.19
C THR A 315 21.46 11.48 -10.83
N PRO A 316 21.47 12.07 -9.62
CA PRO A 316 20.45 13.02 -9.20
C PRO A 316 20.27 14.23 -10.12
N GLY A 317 21.31 14.63 -10.86
CA GLY A 317 21.24 15.76 -11.78
C GLY A 317 20.64 15.44 -13.16
N GLU A 318 20.37 14.16 -13.42
CA GLU A 318 19.72 13.66 -14.64
C GLU A 318 18.21 13.45 -14.47
N ILE A 319 17.70 13.62 -13.24
CA ILE A 319 16.27 13.66 -12.90
C ILE A 319 15.77 15.10 -13.06
#